data_AF-Q2NEN4-F1
#
_entry.id   AF-Q2NEN4-F1
#
_cell.length_a   1.000
_cell.length_b   1.000
_cell.length_c   1.000
_cell.angle_alpha   90.00
_cell.angle_beta   90.00
_cell.angle_gamma   90.00
#
_symmetry.space_group_name_H-M   'P 1'
#
loop_
_entity.id
_entity.type
_entity.pdbx_description
1 polymer ?
#
loop_
_entity_poly.entity_id
_entity_poly.type
_entity_poly.pdbx_seq_one_letter_code
_entity_poly.pdbx_strand_id
1 'polypeptide(L)'
;MDLNELFESKTIPIGVSIIVIAYLIGYQLFIASTIIRFLTPTAGLLFFFTGILVGMMKHDEIEQSIVAAGITSASGSIAITLITYIIVSMNDTYGYSQFLNIGPSVMDLLIFIVVGAIGGVIGYYIIREIFSQKTREHHF
;
A
#
# COMPACT_ATOMS: atom_id res chain seq x y z
N MET A 1 12.55 -19.72 -0.21
CA MET A 1 11.22 -19.14 0.03
C MET A 1 10.19 -19.98 -0.69
N ASP A 2 9.24 -20.57 0.03
CA ASP A 2 8.10 -21.24 -0.60
C ASP A 2 7.06 -20.19 -1.00
N LEU A 3 6.89 -19.98 -2.31
CA LEU A 3 5.96 -18.99 -2.83
C LEU A 3 4.51 -19.37 -2.52
N ASN A 4 4.19 -20.65 -2.33
CA ASN A 4 2.83 -21.08 -2.03
C ASN A 4 2.36 -20.58 -0.66
N GLU A 5 3.20 -20.70 0.38
CA GLU A 5 2.86 -20.17 1.72
C GLU A 5 2.61 -18.65 1.72
N LEU A 6 3.31 -17.92 0.84
CA LEU A 6 3.15 -16.48 0.71
C LEU A 6 1.78 -16.11 0.10
N PHE A 7 1.32 -16.88 -0.88
CA PHE A 7 0.03 -16.64 -1.57
C PHE A 7 -1.17 -17.28 -0.88
N GLU A 8 -0.97 -18.33 -0.08
CA GLU A 8 -2.01 -18.91 0.78
C GLU A 8 -2.37 -17.98 1.95
N SER A 9 -1.44 -17.09 2.32
CA SER A 9 -1.66 -16.08 3.33
C SER A 9 -2.70 -15.03 2.91
N LYS A 10 -3.69 -14.79 3.78
CA LYS A 10 -4.68 -13.72 3.61
C LYS A 10 -4.09 -12.30 3.74
N THR A 11 -2.81 -12.17 4.12
CA THR A 11 -2.18 -10.88 4.40
C THR A 11 -2.14 -9.97 3.17
N ILE A 12 -1.75 -10.49 2.00
CA ILE A 12 -1.68 -9.70 0.75
C ILE A 12 -3.06 -9.16 0.36
N PRO A 13 -4.12 -9.98 0.23
CA PRO A 13 -5.45 -9.46 -0.13
C PRO A 13 -6.02 -8.48 0.91
N ILE A 14 -5.70 -8.64 2.20
CA ILE A 14 -6.07 -7.66 3.23
C ILE A 14 -5.35 -6.32 2.99
N GLY A 15 -4.05 -6.34 2.75
CA GLY A 15 -3.27 -5.14 2.47
C GLY A 15 -3.76 -4.38 1.23
N VAL A 16 -4.06 -5.11 0.14
CA VAL A 16 -4.64 -4.52 -1.08
C VAL A 16 -6.00 -3.88 -0.79
N SER A 17 -6.83 -4.53 0.03
CA SER A 17 -8.14 -4.01 0.42
C SER A 17 -8.03 -2.71 1.22
N ILE A 18 -7.06 -2.61 2.14
CA ILE A 18 -6.78 -1.38 2.90
C ILE A 18 -6.41 -0.24 1.95
N ILE A 19 -5.51 -0.50 1.00
CA ILE A 19 -5.10 0.48 -0.02
C ILE A 19 -6.30 0.98 -0.81
N VAL A 20 -7.13 0.06 -1.32
CA VAL A 20 -8.31 0.41 -2.12
C VAL A 20 -9.32 1.24 -1.32
N ILE A 21 -9.65 0.82 -0.10
CA ILE A 21 -10.62 1.51 0.75
C ILE A 21 -10.11 2.90 1.11
N ALA A 22 -8.86 3.02 1.57
CA ALA A 22 -8.28 4.30 1.93
C ALA A 22 -8.19 5.25 0.72
N TYR A 23 -7.87 4.71 -0.46
CA TYR A 23 -7.86 5.47 -1.70
C TYR A 23 -9.25 6.02 -2.05
N LEU A 24 -10.29 5.19 -1.97
CA LEU A 24 -11.68 5.60 -2.26
C LEU A 24 -12.19 6.67 -1.28
N ILE A 25 -11.87 6.54 0.01
CA ILE A 25 -12.18 7.55 1.02
C ILE A 25 -11.44 8.85 0.70
N GLY A 26 -10.13 8.78 0.46
CA GLY A 26 -9.32 9.94 0.09
C GLY A 26 -9.84 10.64 -1.18
N TYR A 27 -10.30 9.86 -2.17
CA TYR A 27 -10.88 10.38 -3.39
C TYR A 27 -12.22 11.10 -3.19
N GLN A 28 -13.09 10.60 -2.29
CA GLN A 28 -14.33 11.32 -1.94
C GLN A 28 -14.04 12.69 -1.31
N LEU A 29 -13.04 12.78 -0.43
CA LEU A 29 -12.58 14.07 0.12
C LEU A 29 -11.92 14.95 -0.95
N PHE A 30 -11.29 14.36 -1.97
CA PHE A 30 -10.62 15.06 -3.07
C PHE A 30 -11.59 15.78 -4.02
N ILE A 31 -12.74 15.20 -4.40
CA ILE A 31 -13.75 15.89 -5.24
C ILE A 31 -14.23 17.20 -4.59
N ALA A 32 -14.25 17.26 -3.25
CA ALA A 32 -14.68 18.45 -2.53
C ALA A 32 -13.66 19.60 -2.54
N SER A 33 -12.40 19.37 -2.95
CA SER A 33 -11.34 20.37 -2.91
C SER A 33 -10.61 20.48 -4.26
N THR A 34 -10.57 21.67 -4.86
CA THR A 34 -9.97 21.97 -6.18
C THR A 34 -8.44 21.80 -6.25
N ILE A 35 -7.83 21.04 -5.35
CA ILE A 35 -6.38 20.96 -5.15
C ILE A 35 -5.86 19.65 -5.76
N ILE A 36 -5.69 19.67 -7.07
CA ILE A 36 -5.40 18.49 -7.92
C ILE A 36 -3.97 17.92 -7.72
N ARG A 37 -3.09 18.59 -6.97
CA ARG A 37 -1.63 18.34 -7.02
C ARG A 37 -1.01 17.57 -5.84
N PHE A 38 -1.82 17.05 -4.90
CA PHE A 38 -1.32 16.41 -3.66
C PHE A 38 -1.56 14.90 -3.55
N LEU A 39 -2.12 14.25 -4.58
CA LEU A 39 -2.45 12.81 -4.51
C LEU A 39 -1.21 11.90 -4.51
N THR A 40 -0.15 12.25 -5.24
CA THR A 40 1.03 11.39 -5.41
C THR A 40 1.86 11.25 -4.13
N PRO A 41 2.17 12.34 -3.39
CA PRO A 41 2.88 12.23 -2.12
C PRO A 41 2.07 11.51 -1.03
N THR A 42 0.75 11.75 -0.99
CA THR A 42 -0.14 11.13 0.01
C THR A 42 -0.38 9.66 -0.27
N ALA A 43 -0.45 9.25 -1.55
CA ALA A 43 -0.48 7.84 -1.93
C ALA A 43 0.78 7.11 -1.47
N GLY A 44 1.97 7.70 -1.61
CA GLY A 44 3.22 7.10 -1.10
C GLY A 44 3.15 6.74 0.40
N LEU A 45 2.57 7.62 1.23
CA LEU A 45 2.36 7.34 2.65
C LEU A 45 1.37 6.19 2.89
N LEU A 46 0.29 6.11 2.10
CA LEU A 46 -0.65 4.99 2.18
C LEU A 46 0.05 3.64 1.92
N PHE A 47 0.87 3.57 0.87
CA PHE A 47 1.65 2.37 0.56
C PHE A 47 2.67 2.06 1.65
N PHE A 48 3.32 3.09 2.20
CA PHE A 48 4.27 2.93 3.30
C PHE A 48 3.62 2.31 4.55
N PHE A 49 2.52 2.90 5.05
CA PHE A 49 1.84 2.41 6.24
C PHE A 49 1.19 1.05 6.02
N THR A 50 0.62 0.80 4.84
CA THR A 50 0.12 -0.53 4.51
C THR A 50 1.26 -1.55 4.47
N GLY A 51 2.42 -1.17 3.93
CA GLY A 51 3.63 -1.99 3.95
C GLY A 51 4.05 -2.35 5.38
N ILE A 52 4.02 -1.39 6.31
CA ILE A 52 4.27 -1.65 7.74
C ILE A 52 3.29 -2.69 8.29
N LEU A 53 1.99 -2.51 8.06
CA LEU A 53 0.97 -3.46 8.55
C LEU A 53 1.16 -4.86 7.98
N VAL A 54 1.41 -4.97 6.67
CA VAL A 54 1.68 -6.24 6.01
C VAL A 54 2.93 -6.89 6.56
N GLY A 55 4.00 -6.12 6.77
CA GLY A 55 5.25 -6.64 7.33
C GLY A 55 5.11 -7.09 8.79
N MET A 56 4.28 -6.42 9.57
CA MET A 56 3.91 -6.88 10.91
C MET A 56 3.08 -8.18 10.87
N MET A 57 2.22 -8.35 9.86
CA MET A 57 1.40 -9.56 9.70
C MET A 57 2.22 -10.75 9.16
N LYS A 58 3.22 -10.50 8.31
CA LYS A 58 4.14 -11.52 7.78
C LYS A 58 5.56 -11.31 8.26
N HIS A 59 5.78 -11.63 9.54
CA HIS A 59 7.03 -11.34 10.24
C HIS A 59 7.87 -12.58 10.60
N ASP A 60 7.55 -13.75 10.05
CA ASP A 60 8.29 -14.99 10.31
C ASP A 60 9.77 -14.83 9.89
N GLU A 61 9.98 -14.30 8.68
CA GLU A 61 11.28 -13.98 8.11
C GLU A 61 11.25 -12.58 7.48
N ILE A 62 12.38 -11.87 7.52
CA ILE A 62 12.49 -10.53 6.93
C ILE A 62 12.22 -10.56 5.41
N GLU A 63 12.67 -11.59 4.71
CA GLU A 63 12.44 -11.76 3.27
C GLU A 63 10.95 -11.89 2.96
N GLN A 64 10.22 -12.69 3.74
CA GLN A 64 8.77 -12.87 3.57
C GLN A 64 8.02 -11.55 3.80
N SER A 65 8.42 -10.77 4.80
CA SER A 65 7.85 -9.44 5.07
C SER A 65 8.03 -8.49 3.88
N ILE A 66 9.27 -8.40 3.37
CA ILE A 66 9.63 -7.53 2.24
C ILE A 66 8.82 -7.92 1.00
N VAL A 67 8.80 -9.22 0.67
CA VAL A 67 8.14 -9.71 -0.55
C VAL A 67 6.62 -9.55 -0.42
N ALA A 68 6.02 -9.87 0.72
CA ALA A 68 4.58 -9.69 0.94
C ALA A 68 4.16 -8.22 0.80
N ALA A 69 4.93 -7.30 1.40
CA ALA A 69 4.65 -5.86 1.32
C ALA A 69 4.88 -5.31 -0.10
N GLY A 70 5.91 -5.80 -0.80
CA GLY A 70 6.18 -5.46 -2.20
C GLY A 70 5.06 -5.92 -3.15
N ILE A 71 4.61 -7.18 -3.04
CA ILE A 71 3.51 -7.72 -3.85
C ILE A 71 2.19 -7.00 -3.54
N THR A 72 1.94 -6.70 -2.26
CA THR A 72 0.76 -5.91 -1.85
C THR A 72 0.78 -4.55 -2.52
N SER A 73 1.93 -3.88 -2.54
CA SER A 73 2.08 -2.54 -3.11
C SER A 73 1.99 -2.57 -4.63
N ALA A 74 2.58 -3.56 -5.29
CA ALA A 74 2.43 -3.75 -6.74
C ALA A 74 0.95 -3.96 -7.11
N SER A 75 0.28 -4.88 -6.43
CA SER A 75 -1.14 -5.20 -6.67
C SER A 75 -2.06 -4.00 -6.37
N GLY A 76 -1.82 -3.32 -5.25
CA GLY A 76 -2.53 -2.11 -4.87
C GLY A 76 -2.34 -0.98 -5.88
N SER A 77 -1.12 -0.77 -6.39
CA SER A 77 -0.82 0.27 -7.38
C SER A 77 -1.57 0.04 -8.70
N ILE A 78 -1.68 -1.22 -9.15
CA ILE A 78 -2.48 -1.61 -10.31
C ILE A 78 -3.96 -1.34 -10.04
N ALA A 79 -4.48 -1.76 -8.89
CA ALA A 79 -5.88 -1.57 -8.51
C ALA A 79 -6.26 -0.07 -8.49
N ILE A 80 -5.44 0.77 -7.87
CA ILE A 80 -5.68 2.22 -7.80
C ILE A 80 -5.64 2.85 -9.19
N THR A 81 -4.70 2.43 -10.05
CA THR A 81 -4.61 2.93 -11.43
C THR A 81 -5.89 2.63 -12.21
N LEU A 82 -6.39 1.40 -12.12
CA LEU A 82 -7.64 1.00 -12.77
C LEU A 82 -8.85 1.75 -12.21
N ILE A 83 -8.96 1.87 -10.88
CA ILE A 83 -10.03 2.64 -10.22
C ILE A 83 -10.01 4.09 -10.68
N THR A 84 -8.83 4.72 -10.69
CA THR A 84 -8.65 6.11 -11.15
C THR A 84 -9.07 6.27 -12.60
N TYR A 85 -8.67 5.33 -13.46
CA TYR A 85 -9.08 5.33 -14.86
C TYR A 85 -10.61 5.28 -15.00
N ILE A 86 -11.27 4.33 -14.31
CA ILE A 86 -12.73 4.18 -14.35
C ILE A 86 -13.41 5.48 -13.89
N ILE A 87 -13.01 5.99 -12.73
CA ILE A 87 -13.58 7.21 -12.14
C ILE A 87 -13.47 8.41 -13.08
N VAL A 88 -12.31 8.61 -13.70
CA VAL A 88 -12.12 9.73 -14.64
C VAL A 88 -12.93 9.51 -15.91
N SER A 89 -12.95 8.29 -16.45
CA SER A 89 -13.70 7.95 -17.67
C SER A 89 -15.22 8.10 -17.52
N MET A 90 -15.75 7.94 -16.30
CA MET A 90 -17.17 8.14 -15.99
C MET A 90 -17.56 9.61 -15.83
N ASN A 91 -16.58 10.52 -15.78
CA ASN A 91 -16.81 11.93 -15.54
C ASN A 91 -16.77 12.68 -16.88
N ASP A 92 -17.94 12.98 -17.46
CA ASP A 92 -18.08 13.58 -18.80
C ASP A 92 -17.33 14.92 -18.97
N THR A 93 -16.98 15.58 -17.86
CA THR A 93 -16.23 16.85 -17.84
C THR A 93 -14.72 16.63 -18.05
N TYR A 94 -14.20 15.45 -17.73
CA TYR A 94 -12.77 15.16 -17.61
C TYR A 94 -12.41 13.96 -18.48
N GLY A 95 -12.16 14.20 -19.77
CA GLY A 95 -11.77 13.15 -20.71
C GLY A 95 -10.39 12.52 -20.42
N TYR A 96 -9.96 11.61 -21.30
CA TYR A 96 -8.70 10.85 -21.21
C TYR A 96 -7.43 11.71 -20.95
N SER A 97 -7.41 12.96 -21.42
CA SER A 97 -6.30 13.91 -21.17
C SER A 97 -6.16 14.31 -19.70
N GLN A 98 -7.24 14.29 -18.92
CA GLN A 98 -7.18 14.53 -17.49
C GLN A 98 -6.60 13.31 -16.76
N PHE A 99 -6.97 12.09 -17.15
CA PHE A 99 -6.40 10.87 -16.58
C PHE A 99 -4.87 10.84 -16.67
N LEU A 100 -4.30 11.24 -17.81
CA LEU A 100 -2.85 11.34 -17.97
C LEU A 100 -2.18 12.37 -17.04
N ASN A 101 -2.94 13.35 -16.55
CA ASN A 101 -2.45 14.40 -15.65
C ASN A 101 -2.69 14.11 -14.16
N ILE A 102 -3.67 13.27 -13.81
CA ILE A 102 -4.06 12.99 -12.40
C ILE A 102 -3.83 11.54 -11.97
N GLY A 103 -3.66 10.63 -12.93
CA GLY A 103 -3.31 9.24 -12.66
C GLY A 103 -1.84 9.09 -12.24
N PRO A 104 -1.51 8.03 -11.49
CA PRO A 104 -0.12 7.74 -11.16
C PRO A 104 0.69 7.45 -12.42
N SER A 105 1.86 8.05 -12.53
CA SER A 105 2.81 7.72 -13.59
C SER A 105 3.44 6.35 -13.35
N VAL A 106 4.05 5.75 -14.38
CA VAL A 106 4.82 4.50 -14.24
C VAL A 106 5.91 4.63 -13.17
N MET A 107 6.54 5.80 -13.06
CA MET A 107 7.54 6.06 -12.03
C MET A 107 6.93 6.06 -10.63
N ASP A 108 5.72 6.60 -10.46
CA ASP A 108 5.01 6.57 -9.18
C ASP A 108 4.69 5.14 -8.76
N LEU A 109 4.27 4.28 -9.69
CA LEU A 109 4.01 2.86 -9.41
C LEU A 109 5.26 2.15 -8.90
N LEU A 110 6.41 2.39 -9.52
CA LEU A 110 7.70 1.83 -9.08
C LEU A 110 8.06 2.34 -7.68
N ILE A 111 7.87 3.63 -7.43
CA ILE A 111 8.12 4.24 -6.11
C ILE A 111 7.21 3.60 -5.05
N PHE A 112 5.93 3.38 -5.33
CA PHE A 112 4.99 2.76 -4.40
C PHE A 112 5.41 1.34 -4.01
N ILE A 113 5.93 0.55 -4.96
CA ILE A 113 6.45 -0.80 -4.70
C ILE A 113 7.64 -0.73 -3.73
N VAL A 114 8.60 0.17 -4.01
CA VAL A 114 9.79 0.34 -3.17
C VAL A 114 9.41 0.84 -1.77
N VAL A 115 8.57 1.85 -1.69
CA VAL A 115 8.11 2.45 -0.43
C VAL A 115 7.35 1.43 0.43
N GLY A 116 6.49 0.62 -0.19
CA GLY A 116 5.80 -0.45 0.51
C GLY A 116 6.74 -1.55 1.01
N ALA A 117 7.72 -1.95 0.20
CA ALA A 117 8.74 -2.91 0.62
C ALA A 117 9.57 -2.39 1.82
N ILE A 118 9.96 -1.11 1.81
CA ILE A 118 10.61 -0.44 2.95
C ILE A 118 9.69 -0.47 4.18
N GLY A 119 8.40 -0.17 4.00
CA GLY A 119 7.39 -0.32 5.05
C GLY A 119 7.38 -1.73 5.65
N GLY A 120 7.45 -2.76 4.81
CA GLY A 120 7.55 -4.17 5.24
C GLY A 120 8.76 -4.44 6.15
N VAL A 121 9.95 -3.95 5.75
CA VAL A 121 11.16 -4.05 6.60
C VAL A 121 10.92 -3.45 7.97
N ILE A 122 10.35 -2.24 8.02
CA ILE A 122 10.08 -1.53 9.27
C ILE A 122 9.06 -2.29 10.12
N GLY A 123 7.97 -2.78 9.52
CA GLY A 123 6.95 -3.57 10.20
C GLY A 123 7.50 -4.84 10.86
N TYR A 124 8.41 -5.53 10.18
CA TYR A 124 9.11 -6.70 10.73
C TYR A 124 9.91 -6.35 12.00
N TYR A 125 10.66 -5.25 11.99
CA TYR A 125 11.45 -4.85 13.17
C TYR A 125 10.57 -4.36 14.33
N ILE A 126 9.48 -3.64 14.03
CA ILE A 126 8.52 -3.19 15.05
C ILE A 126 7.96 -4.39 15.83
N ILE A 127 7.44 -5.40 15.13
CA ILE A 127 6.80 -6.53 15.80
C ILE A 127 7.80 -7.40 16.58
N ARG A 128 9.03 -7.55 16.09
CA ARG A 128 10.11 -8.22 16.82
C ARG A 128 10.47 -7.51 18.12
N GLU A 129 10.55 -6.18 18.10
CA GLU A 129 10.84 -5.41 19.30
C GLU A 129 9.71 -5.54 20.34
N ILE A 130 8.45 -5.48 19.90
CA ILE A 130 7.28 -5.67 20.77
C ILE A 130 7.32 -7.04 21.46
N PHE A 131 7.62 -8.12 20.73
CA PHE A 131 7.73 -9.45 21.32
C PHE A 131 8.92 -9.55 22.29
N SER A 132 10.07 -8.95 21.96
CA SER A 132 11.25 -8.91 22.84
C SER A 132 10.97 -8.23 24.17
N GLN A 133 10.20 -7.15 24.18
CA GLN A 133 9.83 -6.44 25.40
C GLN A 133 8.86 -7.28 26.25
N LYS A 134 7.86 -7.90 25.64
CA LYS A 134 6.89 -8.74 26.35
C LYS A 134 7.53 -9.92 27.08
N THR A 135 8.56 -10.54 26.49
CA THR A 135 9.31 -11.62 27.16
C THR A 135 10.10 -11.11 28.36
N ARG A 136 10.63 -9.87 28.32
CA ARG A 136 11.36 -9.26 29.44
C ARG A 136 10.45 -8.96 30.63
N GLU A 137 9.21 -8.54 30.40
CA GLU A 137 8.25 -8.23 31.47
C GLU A 137 7.77 -9.48 32.23
N HIS A 138 7.71 -10.64 31.59
CA HIS A 138 7.28 -11.90 32.23
C HIS A 138 8.37 -12.58 33.08
N HIS A 139 9.59 -12.05 33.11
CA HIS A 139 10.71 -12.57 33.91
C HIS A 139 11.01 -11.74 35.17
N PHE A 140 10.20 -10.72 35.47
CA PHE A 140 10.21 -9.96 36.72
C PHE A 140 8.96 -10.27 37.54
#